data_AF-A0A3C0IRX7-F1
#
_entry.id   AF-A0A3C0IRX7-F1
#
_cell.length_a   1.000
_cell.length_b   1.000
_cell.length_c   1.000
_cell.angle_alpha   90.00
_cell.angle_beta   90.00
_cell.angle_gamma   90.00
#
_symmetry.space_group_name_H-M   'P 1'
#
loop_
_entity.id
_entity.type
_entity.pdbx_description
1 polymer ?
#
loop_
_entity_poly.entity_id
_entity_poly.type
_entity_poly.pdbx_seq_one_letter_code
_entity_poly.pdbx_strand_id
1 'polypeptide(L)'
;EQTNKLGFDLYLVDINGLTDREKIYGYNDDTERFTAFQIAVLHWVNQWEHLPSVIHCHDHHTGLIPFMMKYSFAFAKLAQVPSIVTIHNAQYQGWMGWDKSTYIPAYDTWKAGLLEWAGTINPLASAIKCSWAVTTVSWSYLEELRQQANGLEALFEYEKGKCYGILNGIDADVWDPATDNYLTVNYDASTVAEG
;
A
#
# COMPACT_ATOMS: atom_id res chain seq x y z
N GLU A 1 17.19 -12.28 -1.59
CA GLU A 1 18.34 -12.32 -0.65
C GLU A 1 18.98 -13.71 -0.76
N GLN A 2 20.30 -13.85 -0.76
CA GLN A 2 20.97 -15.12 -1.11
C GLN A 2 21.17 -16.07 0.09
N THR A 3 21.06 -15.55 1.31
CA THR A 3 21.41 -16.29 2.54
C THR A 3 20.20 -16.87 3.28
N ASN A 4 18.98 -16.68 2.74
CA ASN A 4 17.69 -17.01 3.34
C ASN A 4 17.52 -16.53 4.79
N LYS A 5 18.21 -15.45 5.18
CA LYS A 5 18.19 -14.95 6.55
C LYS A 5 16.82 -14.41 6.95
N LEU A 6 16.05 -13.90 5.98
CA LEU A 6 14.73 -13.31 6.18
C LEU A 6 13.64 -14.37 6.37
N GLY A 7 13.88 -15.62 5.98
CA GLY A 7 12.84 -16.66 5.99
C GLY A 7 11.75 -16.49 4.93
N PHE A 8 11.92 -15.54 4.00
CA PHE A 8 11.06 -15.32 2.85
C PHE A 8 11.86 -14.80 1.65
N ASP A 9 11.32 -15.00 0.45
CA ASP A 9 11.92 -14.48 -0.77
C ASP A 9 11.75 -12.96 -0.85
N LEU A 10 12.87 -12.25 -0.96
CA LEU A 10 12.90 -10.81 -1.23
C LEU A 10 13.14 -10.55 -2.71
N TYR A 11 12.15 -9.94 -3.36
CA TYR A 11 12.22 -9.46 -4.73
C TYR A 11 12.26 -7.93 -4.75
N LEU A 12 13.12 -7.37 -5.59
CA LEU A 12 13.26 -5.94 -5.81
C LEU A 12 12.92 -5.65 -7.26
N VAL A 13 12.16 -4.58 -7.50
CA VAL A 13 11.79 -4.13 -8.83
C VAL A 13 12.60 -2.90 -9.17
N ASP A 14 13.29 -2.97 -10.31
CA ASP A 14 14.01 -1.86 -10.89
C ASP A 14 13.43 -1.54 -12.28
N ILE A 15 13.10 -0.27 -12.48
CA ILE A 15 12.57 0.29 -13.71
C ILE A 15 13.51 1.42 -14.11
N ASN A 16 14.38 1.11 -15.07
CA ASN A 16 15.42 2.02 -15.54
C ASN A 16 14.84 3.40 -15.85
N GLY A 17 15.41 4.42 -15.20
CA GLY A 17 15.03 5.81 -15.39
C GLY A 17 13.81 6.26 -14.58
N LEU A 18 13.16 5.38 -13.80
CA LEU A 18 12.04 5.72 -12.89
C LEU A 18 12.37 5.39 -11.42
N THR A 19 13.01 4.26 -11.13
CA THR A 19 13.41 3.89 -9.75
C THR A 19 14.84 4.31 -9.41
N ASP A 20 15.65 4.62 -10.42
CA ASP A 20 17.02 5.14 -10.27
C ASP A 20 17.00 6.62 -9.84
N ARG A 21 16.78 6.87 -8.55
CA ARG A 21 16.67 8.22 -7.97
C ARG A 21 17.43 8.33 -6.66
N GLU A 22 17.88 9.54 -6.36
CA GLU A 22 18.56 9.85 -5.09
C GLU A 22 17.60 9.86 -3.90
N LYS A 23 16.38 10.39 -4.10
CA LYS A 23 15.31 10.44 -3.11
C LYS A 23 14.22 9.44 -3.45
N ILE A 24 13.41 9.10 -2.44
CA ILE A 24 12.25 8.22 -2.63
C ILE A 24 11.06 9.01 -3.18
N TYR A 25 10.78 10.19 -2.62
CA TYR A 25 9.59 11.01 -2.91
C TYR A 25 9.96 12.45 -3.30
N GLY A 26 8.97 13.17 -3.81
CA GLY A 26 9.00 14.62 -4.06
C GLY A 26 9.42 14.99 -5.47
N TYR A 27 9.35 14.06 -6.42
CA TYR A 27 9.62 14.35 -7.82
C TYR A 27 8.32 14.68 -8.57
N ASN A 28 8.46 15.47 -9.64
CA ASN A 28 7.32 15.84 -10.49
C ASN A 28 6.70 14.63 -11.20
N ASP A 29 7.45 13.54 -11.34
CA ASP A 29 7.05 12.28 -11.99
C ASP A 29 6.70 11.17 -10.99
N ASP A 30 6.45 11.49 -9.72
CA ASP A 30 6.12 10.47 -8.70
C ASP A 30 4.88 9.65 -9.08
N THR A 31 3.87 10.27 -9.68
CA THR A 31 2.68 9.56 -10.18
C THR A 31 3.06 8.48 -11.21
N GLU A 32 3.90 8.83 -12.18
CA GLU A 32 4.40 7.96 -13.23
C GLU A 32 5.22 6.83 -12.62
N ARG A 33 6.14 7.15 -11.69
CA ARG A 33 7.01 6.19 -11.01
C ARG A 33 6.22 5.13 -10.26
N PHE A 34 5.27 5.54 -9.41
CA PHE A 34 4.48 4.60 -8.62
C PHE A 34 3.46 3.84 -9.47
N THR A 35 2.91 4.44 -10.52
CA THR A 35 2.02 3.72 -11.45
C THR A 35 2.80 2.66 -12.22
N ALA A 36 4.00 2.98 -12.72
CA ALA A 36 4.86 2.03 -13.41
C ALA A 36 5.30 0.87 -12.51
N PHE A 37 5.66 1.14 -11.24
CA PHE A 37 5.97 0.11 -10.25
C PHE A 37 4.82 -0.90 -10.10
N GLN A 38 3.59 -0.41 -9.90
CA GLN A 38 2.42 -1.27 -9.73
C GLN A 38 2.14 -2.13 -10.97
N ILE A 39 2.29 -1.56 -12.17
CA ILE A 39 2.11 -2.27 -13.44
C ILE A 39 3.19 -3.34 -13.63
N ALA A 40 4.46 -3.01 -13.33
CA ALA A 40 5.58 -3.95 -13.44
C ALA A 40 5.40 -5.16 -12.50
N VAL A 41 5.04 -4.91 -11.24
CA VAL A 41 4.74 -5.96 -10.25
C VAL A 41 3.59 -6.84 -10.73
N LEU A 42 2.49 -6.25 -11.20
CA LEU A 42 1.35 -7.02 -11.69
C LEU A 42 1.66 -7.85 -12.94
N HIS A 43 2.43 -7.30 -13.88
CA HIS A 43 2.87 -8.10 -15.03
C HIS A 43 3.70 -9.29 -14.59
N TRP A 44 4.65 -9.10 -13.68
CA TRP A 44 5.49 -10.17 -13.16
C TRP A 44 4.68 -11.25 -12.43
N VAL A 45 3.82 -10.87 -11.49
CA VAL A 45 2.95 -11.82 -10.77
C VAL A 45 2.00 -12.53 -11.72
N ASN A 46 1.48 -11.85 -12.75
CA ASN A 46 0.59 -12.46 -13.73
C ASN A 46 1.28 -13.57 -14.58
N GLN A 47 2.62 -13.51 -14.73
CA GLN A 47 3.41 -14.54 -15.40
C GLN A 47 3.69 -15.78 -14.54
N TRP A 48 3.44 -15.75 -13.23
CA TRP A 48 3.69 -16.91 -12.37
C TRP A 48 2.80 -18.09 -12.77
N GLU A 49 3.32 -19.31 -12.65
CA GLU A 49 2.55 -20.54 -12.90
C GLU A 49 1.44 -20.73 -11.86
N HIS A 50 1.70 -20.31 -10.61
CA HIS A 50 0.75 -20.30 -9.51
C HIS A 50 0.26 -18.88 -9.21
N LEU A 51 -0.88 -18.78 -8.54
CA LEU A 51 -1.40 -17.51 -8.03
C LEU A 51 -1.06 -17.34 -6.56
N PRO A 52 -0.73 -16.12 -6.10
CA PRO A 52 -0.57 -15.86 -4.68
C PRO A 52 -1.92 -16.02 -3.97
N SER A 53 -1.90 -16.44 -2.72
CA SER A 53 -3.11 -16.55 -1.89
C SER A 53 -3.68 -15.18 -1.51
N VAL A 54 -2.82 -14.16 -1.44
CA VAL A 54 -3.19 -12.77 -1.12
C VAL A 54 -2.14 -11.81 -1.69
N ILE A 55 -2.55 -10.62 -2.07
CA ILE A 55 -1.66 -9.48 -2.37
C ILE A 55 -1.92 -8.38 -1.35
N HIS A 56 -0.90 -8.03 -0.57
CA HIS A 56 -0.99 -6.99 0.46
C HIS A 56 -0.30 -5.72 -0.02
N CYS A 57 -1.10 -4.69 -0.28
CA CYS A 57 -0.69 -3.37 -0.72
C CYS A 57 -0.48 -2.45 0.49
N HIS A 58 0.51 -1.56 0.42
CA HIS A 58 0.79 -0.57 1.45
C HIS A 58 0.68 0.84 0.83
N ASP A 59 -0.26 1.63 1.35
CA ASP A 59 -0.58 2.99 0.95
C ASP A 59 -0.89 3.21 -0.55
N HIS A 60 -1.09 4.48 -0.90
CA HIS A 60 -1.45 4.92 -2.24
C HIS A 60 -0.43 4.56 -3.32
N HIS A 61 0.84 4.38 -2.96
CA HIS A 61 1.90 3.92 -3.88
C HIS A 61 1.59 2.57 -4.54
N THR A 62 0.72 1.77 -3.90
CA THR A 62 0.23 0.48 -4.40
C THR A 62 -1.30 0.44 -4.53
N GLY A 63 -1.97 1.59 -4.42
CA GLY A 63 -3.42 1.67 -4.30
C GLY A 63 -4.22 1.36 -5.57
N LEU A 64 -3.59 1.38 -6.74
CA LEU A 64 -4.22 1.00 -8.01
C LEU A 64 -4.18 -0.52 -8.25
N ILE A 65 -3.34 -1.27 -7.54
CA ILE A 65 -3.21 -2.73 -7.70
C ILE A 65 -4.57 -3.44 -7.56
N PRO A 66 -5.38 -3.22 -6.50
CA PRO A 66 -6.67 -3.89 -6.36
C PRO A 66 -7.65 -3.60 -7.51
N PHE A 67 -7.64 -2.38 -8.04
CA PHE A 67 -8.47 -2.02 -9.20
C PHE A 67 -7.97 -2.72 -10.46
N MET A 68 -6.67 -2.65 -10.73
CA MET A 68 -6.05 -3.24 -11.92
C MET A 68 -6.24 -4.76 -11.95
N MET A 69 -6.06 -5.46 -10.83
CA MET A 69 -6.31 -6.89 -10.73
C MET A 69 -7.75 -7.27 -11.12
N LYS A 70 -8.75 -6.48 -10.70
CA LYS A 70 -10.17 -6.78 -10.91
C LYS A 70 -10.69 -6.35 -12.28
N TYR A 71 -10.20 -5.25 -12.82
CA TYR A 71 -10.86 -4.55 -13.93
C TYR A 71 -9.97 -4.25 -15.14
N SER A 72 -8.63 -4.35 -15.02
CA SER A 72 -7.76 -4.26 -16.20
C SER A 72 -7.71 -5.59 -16.93
N PHE A 73 -7.90 -5.56 -18.26
CA PHE A 73 -7.96 -6.76 -19.08
C PHE A 73 -6.66 -7.56 -19.06
N ALA A 74 -5.52 -6.87 -18.90
CA ALA A 74 -4.19 -7.48 -18.83
C ALA A 74 -3.99 -8.40 -17.62
N PHE A 75 -4.76 -8.20 -16.54
CA PHE A 75 -4.57 -8.87 -15.26
C PHE A 75 -5.77 -9.71 -14.82
N ALA A 76 -6.67 -10.06 -15.75
CA ALA A 76 -7.90 -10.80 -15.45
C ALA A 76 -7.67 -12.12 -14.70
N LYS A 77 -6.50 -12.75 -14.86
CA LYS A 77 -6.09 -13.96 -14.11
C LYS A 77 -6.03 -13.72 -12.58
N LEU A 78 -5.76 -12.49 -12.16
CA LEU A 78 -5.61 -12.08 -10.77
C LEU A 78 -6.92 -11.58 -10.14
N ALA A 79 -8.02 -11.51 -10.89
CA ALA A 79 -9.27 -10.87 -10.45
C ALA A 79 -9.89 -11.50 -9.18
N GLN A 80 -9.63 -12.78 -8.93
CA GLN A 80 -10.13 -13.52 -7.76
C GLN A 80 -9.11 -13.65 -6.64
N VAL A 81 -7.89 -13.12 -6.81
CA VAL A 81 -6.88 -13.12 -5.74
C VAL A 81 -7.28 -12.08 -4.69
N PRO A 82 -7.42 -12.47 -3.41
CA PRO A 82 -7.65 -11.54 -2.32
C PRO A 82 -6.61 -10.42 -2.27
N SER A 83 -7.06 -9.18 -2.12
CA SER A 83 -6.16 -8.04 -1.96
C SER A 83 -6.47 -7.28 -0.67
N ILE A 84 -5.45 -6.98 0.12
CA ILE A 84 -5.55 -6.16 1.33
C ILE A 84 -4.80 -4.86 1.07
N VAL A 85 -5.27 -3.74 1.61
CA VAL A 85 -4.50 -2.49 1.66
C VAL A 85 -4.31 -2.01 3.09
N THR A 86 -3.07 -1.82 3.54
CA THR A 86 -2.77 -1.10 4.79
C THR A 86 -2.57 0.38 4.50
N ILE A 87 -3.23 1.21 5.29
CA ILE A 87 -3.13 2.67 5.24
C ILE A 87 -2.39 3.16 6.47
N HIS A 88 -1.21 3.76 6.26
CA HIS A 88 -0.39 4.36 7.32
C HIS A 88 -0.64 5.86 7.41
N ASN A 89 -0.99 6.49 6.29
CA ASN A 89 -1.31 7.91 6.28
C ASN A 89 -2.30 8.30 5.17
N ALA A 90 -3.58 8.48 5.52
CA ALA A 90 -4.60 8.89 4.55
C ALA A 90 -4.50 10.36 4.08
N GLN A 91 -3.57 11.14 4.63
CA GLN A 91 -3.28 12.48 4.13
C GLN A 91 -2.57 12.43 2.76
N TYR A 92 -1.91 11.32 2.42
CA TYR A 92 -1.26 11.13 1.13
C TYR A 92 -2.03 10.10 0.29
N GLN A 93 -2.70 10.57 -0.75
CA GLN A 93 -3.65 9.73 -1.51
C GLN A 93 -3.24 9.44 -2.95
N GLY A 94 -2.16 10.06 -3.43
CA GLY A 94 -1.61 9.84 -4.77
C GLY A 94 -2.45 10.44 -5.90
N TRP A 95 -3.21 11.51 -5.64
CA TRP A 95 -4.11 12.12 -6.63
C TRP A 95 -3.43 12.35 -7.98
N MET A 96 -4.13 12.01 -9.05
CA MET A 96 -3.69 12.31 -10.40
C MET A 96 -4.86 12.73 -11.29
N GLY A 97 -4.57 13.63 -12.23
CA GLY A 97 -5.55 14.09 -13.20
C GLY A 97 -5.96 12.99 -14.18
N TRP A 98 -7.14 13.12 -14.76
CA TRP A 98 -7.66 12.17 -15.76
C TRP A 98 -6.83 12.15 -17.05
N ASP A 99 -6.00 13.16 -17.31
CA ASP A 99 -4.97 13.14 -18.36
C ASP A 99 -4.01 11.95 -18.20
N LYS A 100 -3.80 11.48 -16.98
CA LYS A 100 -2.94 10.34 -16.63
C LYS A 100 -3.65 8.99 -16.63
N SER A 101 -4.95 8.95 -16.96
CA SER A 101 -5.69 7.68 -17.10
C SER A 101 -5.03 6.71 -18.08
N THR A 102 -4.36 7.24 -19.10
CA THR A 102 -3.61 6.47 -20.10
C THR A 102 -2.40 5.71 -19.54
N TYR A 103 -1.95 6.02 -18.33
CA TYR A 103 -0.91 5.24 -17.64
C TYR A 103 -1.44 3.91 -17.13
N ILE A 104 -2.75 3.81 -16.84
CA ILE A 104 -3.37 2.57 -16.36
C ILE A 104 -3.63 1.65 -17.57
N PRO A 105 -3.25 0.35 -17.51
CA PRO A 105 -3.54 -0.60 -18.57
C PRO A 105 -5.03 -0.69 -18.87
N ALA A 106 -5.38 -0.90 -20.14
CA ALA A 106 -6.76 -0.95 -20.60
C ALA A 106 -7.68 -1.75 -19.66
N TYR A 107 -8.78 -1.13 -19.26
CA TYR A 107 -9.70 -1.63 -18.25
C TYR A 107 -11.16 -1.44 -18.66
N ASP A 108 -12.08 -2.11 -17.98
CA ASP A 108 -13.52 -1.91 -18.15
C ASP A 108 -13.91 -0.47 -17.78
N THR A 109 -14.19 0.35 -18.78
CA THR A 109 -14.47 1.78 -18.60
C THR A 109 -15.74 2.05 -17.80
N TRP A 110 -16.66 1.09 -17.69
CA TRP A 110 -17.83 1.19 -16.79
C TRP A 110 -17.42 1.20 -15.31
N LYS A 111 -16.20 0.77 -15.00
CA LYS A 111 -15.63 0.74 -13.64
C LYS A 111 -14.83 2.00 -13.31
N ALA A 112 -14.72 2.98 -14.21
CA ALA A 112 -13.95 4.20 -13.99
C ALA A 112 -14.32 4.95 -12.69
N GLY A 113 -15.58 4.92 -12.26
CA GLY A 113 -16.01 5.52 -10.99
C GLY A 113 -15.38 4.90 -9.73
N LEU A 114 -14.76 3.72 -9.84
CA LEU A 114 -13.99 3.12 -8.75
C LEU A 114 -12.60 3.72 -8.60
N LEU A 115 -12.03 4.29 -9.67
CA LEU A 115 -10.77 5.04 -9.63
C LEU A 115 -10.95 6.45 -9.06
N GLU A 116 -12.16 6.98 -9.19
CA GLU A 116 -12.45 8.39 -8.99
C GLU A 116 -12.68 8.74 -7.51
N TRP A 117 -12.18 9.90 -7.10
CA TRP A 117 -12.68 10.61 -5.91
C TRP A 117 -12.50 12.12 -6.07
N ALA A 118 -13.54 12.89 -5.75
CA ALA A 118 -13.55 14.35 -5.77
C ALA A 118 -13.06 14.97 -7.12
N GLY A 119 -13.42 14.36 -8.24
CA GLY A 119 -13.14 14.81 -9.61
C GLY A 119 -11.80 14.34 -10.19
N THR A 120 -11.02 13.54 -9.44
CA THR A 120 -9.68 13.10 -9.85
C THR A 120 -9.55 11.58 -9.74
N ILE A 121 -8.52 11.00 -10.36
CA ILE A 121 -8.14 9.62 -10.04
C ILE A 121 -7.43 9.65 -8.69
N ASN A 122 -7.92 8.84 -7.75
CA ASN A 122 -7.43 8.79 -6.38
C ASN A 122 -7.04 7.35 -6.04
N PRO A 123 -5.74 7.00 -6.12
CA PRO A 123 -5.24 5.66 -5.81
C PRO A 123 -5.65 5.13 -4.43
N LEU A 124 -5.63 5.95 -3.37
CA LEU A 124 -6.03 5.47 -2.04
C LEU A 124 -7.53 5.19 -1.97
N ALA A 125 -8.37 6.08 -2.50
CA ALA A 125 -9.82 5.86 -2.58
C ALA A 125 -10.15 4.61 -3.41
N SER A 126 -9.46 4.44 -4.53
CA SER A 126 -9.56 3.26 -5.39
C SER A 126 -9.18 1.99 -4.64
N ALA A 127 -8.11 2.03 -3.83
CA ALA A 127 -7.70 0.91 -2.99
C ALA A 127 -8.79 0.57 -1.96
N ILE A 128 -9.34 1.57 -1.27
CA ILE A 128 -10.42 1.39 -0.29
C ILE A 128 -11.65 0.78 -0.97
N LYS A 129 -12.06 1.27 -2.15
CA LYS A 129 -13.21 0.73 -2.89
C LYS A 129 -12.98 -0.70 -3.39
N CYS A 130 -11.80 -0.99 -3.93
CA CYS A 130 -11.55 -2.21 -4.70
C CYS A 130 -10.95 -3.37 -3.90
N SER A 131 -10.27 -3.08 -2.78
CA SER A 131 -9.68 -4.11 -1.93
C SER A 131 -10.73 -4.99 -1.25
N TRP A 132 -10.30 -6.18 -0.85
CA TRP A 132 -11.12 -7.14 -0.10
C TRP A 132 -11.21 -6.77 1.38
N ALA A 133 -10.12 -6.26 1.93
CA ALA A 133 -10.04 -5.70 3.27
C ALA A 133 -9.10 -4.49 3.28
N VAL A 134 -9.38 -3.55 4.19
CA VAL A 134 -8.56 -2.38 4.46
C VAL A 134 -8.07 -2.51 5.90
N THR A 135 -6.78 -2.31 6.12
CA THR A 135 -6.17 -2.29 7.44
C THR A 135 -5.58 -0.92 7.72
N THR A 136 -5.53 -0.55 9.00
CA THR A 136 -4.87 0.68 9.47
C THR A 136 -3.91 0.34 10.60
N VAL A 137 -3.02 1.27 10.93
CA VAL A 137 -1.94 1.06 11.91
C VAL A 137 -2.39 1.03 13.39
N SER A 138 -3.68 1.24 13.66
CA SER A 138 -4.32 1.01 14.96
C SER A 138 -5.85 1.13 14.87
N TRP A 139 -6.56 0.63 15.89
CA TRP A 139 -8.00 0.86 16.03
C TRP A 139 -8.38 2.33 16.20
N SER A 140 -7.62 3.08 17.02
CA SER A 140 -7.89 4.51 17.21
C SER A 140 -7.72 5.29 15.91
N TYR A 141 -6.68 4.96 15.13
CA TYR A 141 -6.42 5.61 13.85
C TYR A 141 -7.54 5.32 12.84
N LEU A 142 -8.10 4.11 12.83
CA LEU A 142 -9.27 3.81 11.99
C LEU A 142 -10.47 4.72 12.34
N GLU A 143 -10.72 4.96 13.62
CA GLU A 143 -11.81 5.86 14.06
C GLU A 143 -11.51 7.32 13.69
N GLU A 144 -10.26 7.76 13.82
CA GLU A 144 -9.81 9.09 13.38
C GLU A 144 -10.03 9.29 11.89
N LEU A 145 -9.75 8.30 11.05
CA LEU A 145 -9.92 8.37 9.59
C LEU A 145 -11.38 8.55 9.16
N ARG A 146 -12.35 8.15 10.00
CA ARG A 146 -13.78 8.43 9.73
C ARG A 146 -14.16 9.89 9.96
N GLN A 147 -13.28 10.68 10.58
CA GLN A 147 -13.49 12.09 10.91
C GLN A 147 -12.50 13.00 10.19
N GLN A 148 -11.28 12.53 9.94
CA GLN A 148 -10.16 13.29 9.36
C GLN A 148 -9.28 12.38 8.48
N ALA A 149 -9.67 12.25 7.22
CA ALA A 149 -8.96 11.49 6.19
C ALA A 149 -8.81 12.29 4.88
N ASN A 150 -8.73 13.62 5.00
CA ASN A 150 -8.50 14.53 3.88
C ASN A 150 -9.50 14.29 2.72
N GLY A 151 -10.79 14.26 3.07
CA GLY A 151 -11.89 14.09 2.12
C GLY A 151 -12.35 12.64 1.90
N LEU A 152 -11.69 11.63 2.50
CA LEU A 152 -12.08 10.21 2.41
C LEU A 152 -12.95 9.75 3.59
N GLU A 153 -13.35 10.63 4.50
CA GLU A 153 -14.06 10.31 5.74
C GLU A 153 -15.35 9.52 5.46
N ALA A 154 -16.16 10.02 4.52
CA ALA A 154 -17.40 9.37 4.11
C ALA A 154 -17.16 8.01 3.45
N LEU A 155 -16.02 7.83 2.77
CA LEU A 155 -15.66 6.55 2.15
C LEU A 155 -15.29 5.53 3.23
N PHE A 156 -14.52 5.92 4.25
CA PHE A 156 -14.20 5.04 5.38
C PHE A 156 -15.45 4.63 6.16
N GLU A 157 -16.42 5.52 6.31
CA GLU A 157 -17.70 5.18 6.95
C GLU A 157 -18.52 4.21 6.08
N TYR A 158 -18.58 4.45 4.75
CA TYR A 158 -19.29 3.59 3.82
C TYR A 158 -18.69 2.18 3.76
N GLU A 159 -17.37 2.07 3.78
CA GLU A 159 -16.62 0.81 3.65
C GLU A 159 -16.25 0.17 4.98
N LYS A 160 -16.79 0.66 6.12
CA LYS A 160 -16.40 0.21 7.46
C LYS A 160 -16.48 -1.30 7.69
N GLY A 161 -17.36 -1.99 6.97
CA GLY A 161 -17.56 -3.44 7.08
C GLY A 161 -16.34 -4.29 6.69
N LYS A 162 -15.38 -3.71 5.95
CA LYS A 162 -14.12 -4.37 5.56
C LYS A 162 -12.87 -3.66 6.10
N CYS A 163 -13.03 -2.71 7.02
CA CYS A 163 -11.94 -1.95 7.60
C CYS A 163 -11.56 -2.47 9.00
N TYR A 164 -10.27 -2.67 9.26
CA TYR A 164 -9.75 -3.23 10.51
C TYR A 164 -8.56 -2.44 11.05
N GLY A 165 -8.54 -2.16 12.34
CA GLY A 165 -7.37 -1.59 13.00
C GLY A 165 -6.39 -2.68 13.45
N ILE A 166 -5.15 -2.65 12.99
CA ILE A 166 -4.09 -3.57 13.41
C ILE A 166 -2.94 -2.73 13.94
N LEU A 167 -2.65 -2.85 15.24
CA LEU A 167 -1.59 -2.08 15.88
C LEU A 167 -0.23 -2.41 15.26
N ASN A 168 0.51 -1.39 14.83
CA ASN A 168 1.89 -1.57 14.38
C ASN A 168 2.76 -2.18 15.47
N GLY A 169 3.65 -3.07 15.07
CA GLY A 169 4.70 -3.63 15.91
C GLY A 169 6.08 -3.16 15.49
N ILE A 170 7.05 -3.47 16.34
CA ILE A 170 8.49 -3.41 16.03
C ILE A 170 9.08 -4.81 16.17
N ASP A 171 10.22 -5.05 15.54
CA ASP A 171 11.01 -6.26 15.78
C ASP A 171 11.69 -6.13 17.15
N ALA A 172 11.17 -6.85 18.14
CA ALA A 172 11.65 -6.79 19.51
C ALA A 172 13.01 -7.48 19.71
N ASP A 173 13.45 -8.34 18.79
CA ASP A 173 14.78 -8.95 18.84
C ASP A 173 15.84 -7.97 18.34
N VAL A 174 15.49 -7.14 17.35
CA VAL A 174 16.36 -6.07 16.83
C VAL A 174 16.36 -4.85 17.75
N TRP A 175 15.19 -4.45 18.24
CA TRP A 175 15.00 -3.26 19.08
C TRP A 175 14.83 -3.62 20.55
N ASP A 176 15.70 -4.49 21.06
CA ASP A 176 15.73 -4.87 22.47
C ASP A 176 16.60 -3.89 23.28
N PRO A 177 16.04 -3.02 24.13
CA PRO A 177 16.82 -2.07 24.93
C PRO A 177 17.81 -2.76 25.89
N ALA A 178 17.63 -4.03 26.22
CA ALA A 178 18.56 -4.78 27.06
C ALA A 178 19.86 -5.14 26.33
N THR A 179 19.85 -5.17 24.99
CA THR A 179 20.99 -5.56 24.16
C THR A 179 21.35 -4.56 23.06
N ASP A 180 20.57 -3.48 22.92
CA ASP A 180 20.77 -2.43 21.92
C ASP A 180 22.08 -1.66 22.13
N ASN A 181 23.02 -1.84 21.18
CA ASN A 181 24.34 -1.20 21.21
C ASN A 181 24.28 0.31 20.89
N TYR A 182 23.13 0.84 20.47
CA TYR A 182 22.93 2.28 20.27
C TYR A 182 22.58 3.02 21.58
N LEU A 183 22.24 2.29 22.65
CA LEU A 183 21.98 2.88 23.95
C LEU A 183 23.29 3.06 24.74
N THR A 184 23.47 4.22 25.37
CA THR A 184 24.60 4.46 26.27
C THR A 184 24.56 3.53 27.49
N VAL A 185 23.36 3.20 27.96
CA VAL A 185 23.10 2.26 29.05
C VAL A 185 21.88 1.43 28.67
N ASN A 186 22.10 0.12 28.53
CA ASN A 186 21.02 -0.82 28.31
C ASN A 186 20.11 -0.92 29.53
N TYR A 187 18.83 -1.19 29.29
CA TYR A 187 17.84 -1.36 30.34
C TYR A 187 16.82 -2.43 29.97
N ASP A 188 16.23 -3.04 30.99
CA ASP A 188 15.15 -4.00 30.86
C ASP A 188 13.91 -3.56 31.66
N ALA A 189 12.88 -4.40 31.70
CA ALA A 189 11.64 -4.11 32.41
C ALA A 189 11.81 -3.85 33.93
N SER A 190 12.93 -4.26 34.54
CA SER A 190 13.25 -4.06 35.96
C SER A 190 14.09 -2.80 36.21
N THR A 191 14.90 -2.39 35.22
CA THR A 191 15.78 -1.23 35.35
C THR A 191 15.25 0.01 34.65
N VAL A 192 14.20 -0.11 33.84
CA VAL A 192 13.52 1.04 33.24
C VAL A 192 12.90 1.90 34.35
N ALA A 193 13.34 3.15 34.45
CA ALA A 193 12.68 4.13 35.31
C ALA A 193 11.49 4.73 34.54
N GLU A 194 10.35 4.90 35.20
CA GLU A 194 9.26 5.72 34.64
C GLU A 194 9.80 7.13 34.35
N GLY A 195 9.55 7.60 33.13
CA GLY A 195 9.91 8.94 32.65
C GLY A 195 8.77 9.93 32.80
#